data_AF-A0A2W5CX04-F1
#
_entry.id   AF-A0A2W5CX04-F1
#
_cell.length_a   1.000
_cell.length_b   1.000
_cell.length_c   1.000
_cell.angle_alpha   90.00
_cell.angle_beta   90.00
_cell.angle_gamma   90.00
#
_symmetry.space_group_name_H-M   'P 1'
#
loop_
_entity.id
_entity.type
_entity.pdbx_description
1 polymer ?
#
loop_
_entity_poly.entity_id
_entity_poly.type
_entity_poly.pdbx_seq_one_letter_code
_entity_poly.pdbx_strand_id
1 'polypeptide(L)'
;MRYLQEHAPQVRALQGKPQISIDSAALQGLITGSAAGQSLSIERLDNQSDGGLQVSLQPTDFARLLRWLISLVEQGVRVEEARLKRAEKGLVSTRLLLRNS
;
A
#
# COMPACT_ATOMS: atom_id res chain seq x y z
N MET A 1 5.62 18.64 55.28
CA MET A 1 6.12 19.32 54.05
C MET A 1 7.07 18.35 53.37
N ARG A 2 6.96 17.91 52.11
CA ARG A 2 6.06 18.18 51.00
C ARG A 2 6.40 17.11 49.95
N TYR A 3 5.43 16.25 49.66
CA TYR A 3 5.21 15.44 48.45
C TYR A 3 6.43 15.04 47.60
N LEU A 4 6.83 13.79 47.73
CA LEU A 4 7.53 13.03 46.68
C LEU A 4 6.57 12.98 45.47
N GLN A 5 6.83 13.83 44.49
CA GLN A 5 6.05 13.90 43.25
C GLN A 5 6.12 12.55 42.53
N GLU A 6 5.01 11.82 42.65
CA GLU A 6 4.54 10.89 41.62
C GLU A 6 4.42 11.64 40.28
N HIS A 7 4.37 10.85 39.20
CA HIS A 7 4.25 11.22 37.79
C HIS A 7 5.57 11.21 37.00
N ALA A 8 6.02 10.00 36.67
CA ALA A 8 6.60 9.76 35.35
C ALA A 8 5.53 9.10 34.45
N PRO A 9 4.79 9.84 33.59
CA PRO A 9 3.91 9.23 32.61
C PRO A 9 4.39 9.61 31.21
N GLN A 10 5.56 9.13 30.79
CA GLN A 10 6.03 9.43 29.42
C GLN A 10 6.61 8.18 28.74
N VAL A 11 5.91 7.05 28.89
CA VAL A 11 5.96 5.94 27.91
C VAL A 11 4.59 5.81 27.25
N ARG A 12 4.08 6.93 26.71
CA ARG A 12 2.93 6.94 25.77
C ARG A 12 3.31 7.40 24.37
N ALA A 13 4.57 7.73 24.13
CA ALA A 13 5.06 8.15 22.81
C ALA A 13 5.49 6.98 21.89
N LEU A 14 5.52 5.73 22.38
CA LEU A 14 5.99 4.57 21.60
C LEU A 14 4.87 3.72 20.99
N GLN A 15 3.59 3.99 21.30
CA GLN A 15 2.46 3.24 20.75
C GLN A 15 1.91 3.82 19.43
N GLY A 16 2.56 4.85 18.88
CA GLY A 16 2.04 5.58 17.73
C GLY A 16 2.24 4.93 16.37
N LYS A 17 3.43 4.41 16.02
CA LYS A 17 3.75 4.09 14.60
C LYS A 17 4.78 2.97 14.28
N PRO A 18 5.10 1.96 15.12
CA PRO A 18 5.92 0.84 14.62
C PRO A 18 5.11 -0.14 13.76
N GLN A 19 3.92 -0.56 14.20
CA GLN A 19 3.13 -1.59 13.52
C GLN A 19 2.70 -1.16 12.11
N ILE A 20 2.07 0.01 11.98
CA ILE A 20 1.61 0.56 10.70
C ILE A 20 2.77 0.69 9.69
N SER A 21 3.96 1.07 10.18
CA SER A 21 5.15 1.22 9.32
C SER A 21 5.69 -0.14 8.85
N ILE A 22 5.66 -1.16 9.71
CA ILE A 22 6.06 -2.53 9.36
C ILE A 22 5.06 -3.12 8.35
N ASP A 23 3.77 -2.93 8.58
CA ASP A 23 2.69 -3.41 7.70
C ASP A 23 2.77 -2.73 6.31
N SER A 24 3.10 -1.44 6.27
CA SER A 24 3.29 -0.70 5.00
C SER A 24 4.50 -1.21 4.21
N ALA A 25 5.63 -1.48 4.88
CA ALA A 25 6.83 -1.99 4.23
C ALA A 25 6.62 -3.42 3.69
N ALA A 26 5.95 -4.29 4.45
CA ALA A 26 5.59 -5.63 4.02
C ALA A 26 4.64 -5.59 2.80
N LEU A 27 3.61 -4.74 2.85
CA LEU A 27 2.69 -4.52 1.74
C LEU A 27 3.45 -4.01 0.49
N GLN A 28 4.33 -3.02 0.65
CA GLN A 28 5.14 -2.51 -0.45
C GLN A 28 6.01 -3.59 -1.11
N GLY A 29 6.63 -4.46 -0.30
CA GLY A 29 7.41 -5.61 -0.80
C GLY A 29 6.54 -6.58 -1.60
N LEU A 30 5.37 -6.93 -1.08
CA LEU A 30 4.41 -7.81 -1.75
C LEU A 30 3.90 -7.22 -3.08
N ILE A 31 3.52 -5.94 -3.10
CA ILE A 31 3.08 -5.25 -4.31
C ILE A 31 4.19 -5.20 -5.35
N THR A 32 5.42 -4.88 -4.94
CA THR A 32 6.57 -4.81 -5.85
C THR A 32 6.90 -6.17 -6.44
N GLY A 33 6.95 -7.21 -5.60
CA GLY A 33 7.24 -8.58 -6.04
C GLY A 33 6.17 -9.15 -6.97
N SER A 34 4.89 -8.98 -6.61
CA SER A 34 3.76 -9.46 -7.42
C SER A 34 3.64 -8.73 -8.77
N ALA A 35 3.88 -7.41 -8.80
CA ALA A 35 3.89 -6.64 -10.05
C ALA A 35 5.01 -7.10 -10.98
N ALA A 36 6.23 -7.26 -10.44
CA ALA A 36 7.37 -7.77 -11.20
C ALA A 36 7.10 -9.19 -11.76
N GLY A 37 6.52 -10.08 -10.94
CA GLY A 37 6.13 -11.44 -11.36
C GLY A 37 5.12 -11.47 -12.50
N GLN A 38 4.32 -10.40 -12.68
CA GLN A 38 3.37 -10.27 -13.79
C GLN A 38 3.84 -9.34 -14.91
N SER A 39 5.13 -8.97 -14.89
CA SER A 39 5.71 -8.03 -15.86
C SER A 39 4.93 -6.71 -15.92
N LEU A 40 4.49 -6.21 -14.76
CA LEU A 40 3.93 -4.88 -14.57
C LEU A 40 5.01 -3.94 -14.06
N SER A 41 5.10 -2.77 -14.67
CA SER A 41 6.04 -1.73 -14.25
C SER A 41 5.32 -0.72 -13.35
N ILE A 42 5.82 -0.58 -12.13
CA ILE A 42 5.34 0.42 -11.19
C ILE A 42 5.96 1.77 -11.56
N GLU A 43 5.12 2.78 -11.73
CA GLU A 43 5.55 4.18 -11.92
C GLU A 43 5.79 4.86 -10.58
N ARG A 44 4.86 4.68 -9.62
CA ARG A 44 4.96 5.32 -8.30
C ARG A 44 4.32 4.47 -7.22
N LEU A 45 4.93 4.51 -6.04
CA LEU A 45 4.46 3.90 -4.79
C LEU A 45 4.52 4.96 -3.68
N ASP A 46 3.37 5.29 -3.08
CA ASP A 46 3.28 6.26 -1.99
C ASP A 46 2.54 5.66 -0.79
N ASN A 47 3.21 5.57 0.37
CA ASN A 47 2.56 5.19 1.63
C ASN A 47 1.60 6.28 2.08
N GLN A 48 0.36 5.90 2.39
CA GLN A 48 -0.66 6.81 2.93
C GLN A 48 -0.55 6.89 4.45
N SER A 49 -0.99 8.01 5.02
CA SER A 49 -0.93 8.26 6.46
C SER A 49 -1.78 7.30 7.31
N ASP A 50 -2.74 6.63 6.68
CA ASP A 50 -3.67 5.66 7.25
C ASP A 50 -3.25 4.19 7.04
N GLY A 51 -2.02 3.94 6.58
CA GLY A 51 -1.50 2.59 6.32
C GLY A 51 -1.94 2.00 4.98
N GLY A 52 -2.62 2.77 4.12
CA GLY A 52 -2.82 2.41 2.72
C GLY A 52 -1.56 2.60 1.86
N LEU A 53 -1.56 2.01 0.68
CA LEU A 53 -0.49 2.14 -0.31
C LEU A 53 -1.10 2.59 -1.64
N GLN A 54 -0.71 3.79 -2.09
CA GLN A 54 -1.08 4.28 -3.40
C GLN A 54 -0.10 3.75 -4.44
N VAL A 55 -0.61 3.10 -5.49
CA VAL A 55 0.20 2.52 -6.57
C VAL A 55 -0.23 3.13 -7.90
N SER A 56 0.73 3.66 -8.65
CA SER A 56 0.54 4.03 -10.06
C SER A 56 1.38 3.09 -10.92
N LEU A 57 0.79 2.55 -11.99
CA LEU A 57 1.50 1.70 -12.95
C LEU A 57 1.75 2.45 -14.25
N GLN A 58 2.85 2.11 -14.91
CA GLN A 58 3.03 2.42 -16.33
C GLN A 58 1.87 1.84 -17.16
N PRO A 59 1.52 2.47 -18.30
CA PRO A 59 0.47 1.96 -19.18
C PRO A 59 0.63 0.47 -19.49
N THR A 60 -0.38 -0.33 -19.16
CA THR A 60 -0.34 -1.79 -19.26
C THR A 60 -1.58 -2.33 -19.95
N ASP A 61 -1.53 -3.60 -20.37
CA ASP A 61 -2.69 -4.31 -20.86
C ASP A 61 -3.72 -4.53 -19.74
N PHE A 62 -5.01 -4.31 -20.04
CA PHE A 62 -6.08 -4.43 -19.04
C PHE A 62 -6.23 -5.86 -18.51
N ALA A 63 -6.08 -6.88 -19.36
CA ALA A 63 -6.17 -8.27 -18.90
C ALA A 63 -5.00 -8.63 -17.99
N ARG A 64 -3.80 -8.09 -18.26
CA ARG A 64 -2.63 -8.23 -17.37
C ARG A 64 -2.87 -7.56 -16.01
N LEU A 65 -3.39 -6.33 -16.00
CA LEU A 65 -3.78 -5.65 -14.77
C LEU A 65 -4.78 -6.49 -13.96
N LEU A 66 -5.81 -7.02 -14.61
CA LEU A 66 -6.85 -7.78 -13.92
C LEU A 66 -6.32 -9.05 -13.27
N ARG A 67 -5.45 -9.81 -13.98
CA ARG A 67 -4.77 -10.98 -13.41
C ARG A 67 -3.94 -10.62 -12.17
N TRP A 68 -3.31 -9.45 -12.18
CA TRP A 68 -2.54 -8.98 -11.04
C TRP A 68 -3.42 -8.63 -9.84
N LEU A 69 -4.50 -7.88 -10.06
CA LEU A 69 -5.45 -7.56 -9.00
C LEU A 69 -6.06 -8.81 -8.35
N ILE A 70 -6.38 -9.85 -9.14
CA ILE A 70 -6.87 -11.12 -8.61
C ILE A 70 -5.81 -11.75 -7.68
N SER A 71 -4.56 -11.84 -8.13
CA SER A 71 -3.47 -12.40 -7.32
C SER A 71 -3.24 -11.63 -6.01
N LEU A 72 -3.48 -10.32 -6.01
CA LEU A 72 -3.37 -9.48 -4.81
C LEU A 72 -4.48 -9.82 -3.81
N VAL A 73 -5.72 -9.95 -4.28
CA VAL A 73 -6.87 -10.31 -3.42
C VAL A 73 -6.69 -11.70 -2.82
N GLU A 74 -6.18 -12.66 -3.58
CA GLU A 74 -5.85 -14.01 -3.09
C GLU A 74 -4.77 -14.00 -2.00
N GLN A 75 -3.88 -13.01 -2.02
CA GLN A 75 -2.85 -12.79 -1.00
C GLN A 75 -3.33 -11.95 0.19
N GLY A 76 -4.63 -11.63 0.27
CA GLY A 76 -5.18 -10.82 1.35
C GLY A 76 -4.97 -9.31 1.19
N VAL A 77 -4.72 -8.82 -0.02
CA VAL A 77 -4.68 -7.38 -0.29
C VAL A 77 -6.05 -6.91 -0.76
N ARG A 78 -6.61 -5.89 -0.10
CA ARG A 78 -7.84 -5.21 -0.55
C ARG A 78 -7.51 -4.05 -1.47
N VAL A 79 -8.32 -3.91 -2.51
CA VAL A 79 -8.34 -2.72 -3.38
C VAL A 79 -9.43 -1.79 -2.87
N GLU A 80 -9.04 -0.70 -2.23
CA GLU A 80 -9.99 0.29 -1.68
C GLU A 80 -10.46 1.27 -2.77
N GLU A 81 -9.56 1.64 -3.67
CA GLU A 81 -9.89 2.50 -4.81
C GLU A 81 -9.14 2.04 -6.05
N ALA A 82 -9.83 2.02 -7.20
CA ALA A 82 -9.22 1.75 -8.49
C ALA A 82 -9.65 2.81 -9.52
N ARG A 83 -8.71 3.68 -9.90
CA ARG A 83 -8.90 4.63 -11.00
C ARG A 83 -8.17 4.13 -12.23
N LEU A 84 -8.93 3.87 -13.29
CA LEU A 84 -8.39 3.45 -14.58
C LEU A 84 -8.68 4.53 -15.62
N LYS A 85 -7.70 4.82 -16.46
CA LYS A 85 -7.84 5.69 -17.63
C LYS A 85 -7.33 4.95 -18.86
N ARG A 86 -8.05 5.05 -19.97
CA ARG A 86 -7.51 4.59 -21.26
C ARG A 86 -6.29 5.43 -21.60
N ALA A 87 -5.21 4.74 -21.92
CA ALA A 87 -4.01 5.31 -22.49
C ALA A 87 -3.97 5.02 -24.00
N GLU A 88 -2.86 5.36 -24.65
CA GLU A 88 -2.68 5.08 -26.07
C GLU A 88 -2.70 3.58 -26.37
N LYS A 89 -3.06 3.24 -27.62
CA LYS A 89 -2.95 1.87 -28.17
C LYS A 89 -3.68 0.81 -27.36
N GLY A 90 -4.77 1.17 -26.68
CA GLY A 90 -5.61 0.24 -25.92
C GLY A 90 -5.07 -0.15 -24.55
N LEU A 91 -3.98 0.48 -24.10
CA LEU A 91 -3.44 0.30 -22.75
C LEU A 91 -4.28 1.05 -21.70
N VAL A 92 -4.03 0.75 -20.43
CA VAL A 92 -4.62 1.44 -19.29
C VAL A 92 -3.55 1.99 -18.37
N SER A 93 -3.68 3.26 -18.02
CA SER A 93 -2.99 3.86 -16.88
C SER A 93 -3.84 3.66 -15.64
N THR A 94 -3.20 3.42 -14.51
CA THR A 94 -3.91 3.07 -13.27
C THR A 94 -3.38 3.85 -12.08
N ARG A 95 -4.29 4.15 -11.16
CA ARG A 95 -3.98 4.56 -9.80
C ARG A 95 -4.84 3.76 -8.85
N LEU A 96 -4.21 3.03 -7.96
CA LEU A 96 -4.86 2.12 -7.01
C LEU A 96 -4.56 2.58 -5.59
N LEU A 97 -5.53 2.42 -4.70
CA LEU A 97 -5.33 2.46 -3.26
C LEU A 97 -5.47 1.04 -2.73
N LEU A 98 -4.40 0.50 -2.16
CA LEU A 98 -4.31 -0.86 -1.67
C LEU A 98 -4.13 -0.88 -0.16
N ARG A 99 -4.65 -1.91 0.50
CA ARG A 99 -4.52 -2.11 1.94
C ARG A 99 -4.41 -3.58 2.28
N ASN A 100 -3.71 -3.90 3.37
CA ASN A 100 -3.69 -5.26 3.90
C ASN A 100 -5.04 -5.61 4.56
N SER A 101 -5.60 -6.79 4.30
CA SER A 101 -6.98 -7.17 4.68
C SER A 101 -7.23 -7.47 6.13
#